data_AF-A0A017RT44-F1
#
_entry.id   AF-A0A017RT44-F1
#
_cell.length_a   1.000
_cell.length_b   1.000
_cell.length_c   1.000
_cell.angle_alpha   90.00
_cell.angle_beta   90.00
_cell.angle_gamma   90.00
#
_symmetry.space_group_name_H-M   'P 1'
#
loop_
_entity.id
_entity.type
_entity.pdbx_description
1 polymer ?
#
loop_
_entity_poly.entity_id
_entity_poly.type
_entity_poly.pdbx_seq_one_letter_code
_entity_poly.pdbx_strand_id
1 'polypeptide(L)'
;MHIQDLQGVGVTSGLSLAAFIAMCSGALKKPIQSQMVVLGSMSIGGTITKVEELASTLQVCFDAGAKKILLPMASAADIGTVPPELFAKFQISFYQNVEDAVFKALGVE
;
A
#
# COMPACT_ATOMS: atom_id res chain seq x y z
N MET A 1 -9.47 -15.99 1.96
CA MET A 1 -8.25 -15.17 1.97
C MET A 1 -7.10 -16.03 2.42
N HIS A 2 -6.02 -16.09 1.64
CA HIS A 2 -4.81 -16.83 1.99
C HIS A 2 -3.67 -15.82 2.09
N ILE A 3 -3.07 -15.71 3.27
CA ILE A 3 -1.97 -14.78 3.55
C ILE A 3 -0.70 -15.62 3.62
N GLN A 4 0.35 -15.14 2.95
CA GLN A 4 1.67 -15.74 2.97
C GLN A 4 2.67 -14.69 3.46
N ASP A 5 3.44 -15.07 4.46
CA ASP A 5 4.59 -14.31 4.90
C ASP A 5 5.81 -14.79 4.12
N LEU A 6 6.36 -13.92 3.28
CA LEU A 6 7.50 -14.23 2.42
C LEU A 6 8.84 -14.06 3.15
N GLN A 7 8.86 -13.37 4.28
CA GLN A 7 10.08 -12.96 4.99
C GLN A 7 10.26 -13.69 6.31
N GLY A 8 9.26 -14.45 6.77
CA GLY A 8 9.31 -15.23 8.01
C GLY A 8 9.25 -14.39 9.28
N VAL A 9 8.77 -13.13 9.18
CA VAL A 9 8.69 -12.17 10.29
C VAL A 9 7.39 -12.32 11.08
N GLY A 10 6.39 -13.01 10.52
CA GLY A 10 5.07 -13.19 11.07
C GLY A 10 4.00 -12.32 10.39
N VAL A 11 2.74 -12.54 10.79
CA VAL A 11 1.59 -11.84 10.20
C VAL A 11 1.48 -10.43 10.78
N THR A 12 1.57 -9.41 9.92
CA THR A 12 1.37 -8.01 10.31
C THR A 12 -0.11 -7.65 10.52
N SER A 13 -0.39 -6.74 11.44
CA SER A 13 -1.72 -6.12 11.63
C SER A 13 -2.11 -5.18 10.48
N GLY A 14 -1.17 -4.83 9.59
CA GLY A 14 -1.36 -3.88 8.50
C GLY A 14 -2.11 -4.41 7.26
N LEU A 15 -2.74 -5.59 7.33
CA LEU A 15 -3.29 -6.26 6.13
C LEU A 15 -4.72 -5.86 5.77
N SER A 16 -5.43 -5.14 6.63
CA SER A 16 -6.87 -4.90 6.46
C SER A 16 -7.22 -4.18 5.15
N LEU A 17 -6.44 -3.19 4.74
CA LEU A 17 -6.68 -2.47 3.48
C LEU A 17 -6.37 -3.34 2.26
N ALA A 18 -5.22 -4.02 2.26
CA ALA A 18 -4.84 -4.94 1.19
C ALA A 18 -5.88 -6.06 1.02
N ALA A 19 -6.41 -6.56 2.14
CA ALA A 19 -7.48 -7.53 2.18
C ALA A 19 -8.77 -7.01 1.54
N PHE A 20 -9.16 -5.79 1.90
CA PHE A 20 -10.34 -5.16 1.33
C PHE A 20 -10.22 -4.94 -0.18
N ILE A 21 -9.08 -4.42 -0.65
CA ILE A 21 -8.80 -4.24 -2.08
C ILE A 21 -8.83 -5.57 -2.82
N ALA A 22 -8.24 -6.64 -2.26
CA ALA A 22 -8.27 -7.97 -2.86
C ALA A 22 -9.70 -8.52 -3.00
N MET A 23 -10.56 -8.27 -2.01
CA MET A 23 -11.97 -8.64 -2.08
C MET A 23 -12.71 -7.85 -3.18
N CYS A 24 -12.51 -6.53 -3.24
CA CYS A 24 -13.08 -5.69 -4.29
C CYS A 24 -12.60 -6.09 -5.69
N SER A 25 -11.30 -6.38 -5.84
CA SER A 25 -10.70 -6.89 -7.08
C SER A 25 -11.38 -8.19 -7.54
N GLY A 26 -11.56 -9.15 -6.63
CA GLY A 26 -12.24 -10.41 -6.90
C GLY A 26 -13.73 -10.24 -7.24
N ALA A 27 -14.45 -9.38 -6.50
CA ALA A 27 -15.87 -9.10 -6.71
C ALA A 27 -16.12 -8.38 -8.04
N LEU A 28 -15.29 -7.39 -8.37
CA LEU A 28 -15.40 -6.58 -9.59
C LEU A 28 -14.73 -7.24 -10.80
N LYS A 29 -14.06 -8.39 -10.61
CA LYS A 29 -13.25 -9.08 -11.63
C LYS A 29 -12.25 -8.17 -12.35
N LYS A 30 -11.69 -7.20 -11.61
CA LYS A 30 -10.66 -6.28 -12.11
C LYS A 30 -9.35 -6.56 -11.40
N PRO A 31 -8.25 -6.85 -12.12
CA PRO A 31 -6.95 -7.04 -11.48
C PRO A 31 -6.43 -5.71 -10.91
N ILE A 32 -5.65 -5.81 -9.84
CA ILE A 32 -4.85 -4.68 -9.35
C ILE A 32 -3.77 -4.31 -10.37
N GLN A 33 -3.28 -3.07 -10.31
CA GLN A 33 -2.18 -2.63 -11.18
C GLN A 33 -0.90 -3.45 -10.92
N SER A 34 -0.21 -3.86 -12.00
CA SER A 34 1.03 -4.63 -11.91
C SER A 34 2.15 -3.86 -11.20
N GLN A 35 3.00 -4.59 -10.46
CA GLN A 35 4.13 -4.05 -9.67
C GLN A 35 3.70 -2.97 -8.67
N MET A 36 2.48 -3.08 -8.13
CA MET A 36 1.95 -2.19 -7.10
C MET A 36 2.08 -2.81 -5.71
N VAL A 37 2.52 -1.98 -4.75
CA VAL A 37 2.43 -2.27 -3.32
C VAL A 37 1.43 -1.31 -2.70
N VAL A 38 0.51 -1.85 -1.89
CA VAL A 38 -0.42 -1.07 -1.07
C VAL A 38 0.15 -0.99 0.34
N LEU A 39 0.40 0.22 0.80
CA LEU A 39 0.88 0.50 2.15
C LEU A 39 -0.23 1.15 2.99
N GLY A 40 -0.19 0.90 4.29
CA GLY A 40 -1.17 1.41 5.26
C GLY A 40 -2.27 0.41 5.56
N SER A 41 -3.03 0.72 6.60
CA SER A 41 -4.12 -0.13 7.08
C SER A 41 -5.39 0.68 7.31
N MET A 42 -6.50 -0.02 7.47
CA MET A 42 -7.77 0.56 7.89
C MET A 42 -8.26 -0.07 9.19
N SER A 43 -8.88 0.75 10.04
CA SER A 43 -9.71 0.29 11.16
C SER A 43 -11.09 -0.12 10.65
N ILE A 44 -11.85 -0.85 11.48
CA ILE A 44 -13.25 -1.21 11.18
C ILE A 44 -14.11 0.03 10.93
N GLY A 45 -13.83 1.14 11.63
CA GLY A 45 -14.50 2.43 11.44
C GLY A 45 -14.08 3.20 10.18
N GLY A 46 -13.28 2.62 9.28
CA GLY A 46 -12.82 3.27 8.05
C GLY A 46 -11.68 4.27 8.22
N THR A 47 -11.13 4.41 9.42
CA THR A 47 -9.97 5.27 9.69
C THR A 47 -8.72 4.67 9.05
N ILE A 48 -7.97 5.50 8.33
CA ILE A 48 -6.69 5.12 7.72
C ILE A 48 -5.54 5.33 8.70
N THR A 49 -4.72 4.30 8.88
CA THR A 49 -3.52 4.36 9.72
C THR A 49 -2.30 4.72 8.87
N LYS A 50 -1.41 5.56 9.42
CA LYS A 50 -0.13 5.87 8.77
C LYS A 50 0.79 4.64 8.74
N VAL A 51 1.68 4.61 7.78
CA VAL A 51 2.80 3.66 7.66
C VAL A 51 3.90 4.04 8.65
N GLU A 52 4.39 3.07 9.40
CA GLU A 52 5.55 3.23 10.29
C GLU A 52 6.84 2.99 9.51
N GLU A 53 7.92 3.68 9.89
CA GLU A 53 9.25 3.55 9.27
C GLU A 53 9.19 3.60 7.73
N LEU A 54 8.60 4.67 7.18
CA LEU A 54 8.33 4.81 5.74
C LEU A 54 9.57 4.57 4.86
N ALA A 55 10.73 5.12 5.26
CA ALA A 55 11.98 4.93 4.52
C ALA A 55 12.38 3.44 4.44
N SER A 56 12.40 2.74 5.58
CA SER A 56 12.71 1.31 5.67
C SER A 56 11.71 0.47 4.88
N THR A 57 10.42 0.79 4.97
CA THR A 57 9.36 0.09 4.24
C THR A 57 9.51 0.26 2.72
N LEU A 58 9.82 1.48 2.25
CA LEU A 58 10.05 1.73 0.83
C LEU A 58 11.31 1.05 0.31
N GLN A 59 12.36 0.90 1.13
CA GLN A 59 13.54 0.10 0.75
C GLN A 59 13.14 -1.36 0.47
N VAL A 60 12.38 -1.97 1.39
CA VAL A 60 11.88 -3.34 1.21
C VAL A 60 11.00 -3.46 -0.05
N CYS A 61 10.17 -2.46 -0.33
CA CYS A 61 9.37 -2.43 -1.56
C CYS A 61 10.26 -2.40 -2.81
N PHE A 62 11.35 -1.65 -2.78
CA PHE A 62 12.29 -1.53 -3.89
C PHE A 62 13.00 -2.86 -4.14
N ASP A 63 13.51 -3.50 -3.09
CA ASP A 63 14.18 -4.80 -3.15
C ASP A 63 13.23 -5.90 -3.64
N ALA A 64 11.93 -5.79 -3.33
CA ALA A 64 10.87 -6.67 -3.84
C ALA A 64 10.45 -6.38 -5.29
N GLY A 65 11.04 -5.38 -5.95
CA GLY A 65 10.77 -5.04 -7.35
C GLY A 65 9.50 -4.22 -7.57
N ALA A 66 8.97 -3.57 -6.52
CA ALA A 66 7.82 -2.68 -6.67
C ALA A 66 8.19 -1.45 -7.52
N LYS A 67 7.24 -0.98 -8.33
CA LYS A 67 7.37 0.25 -9.11
C LYS A 67 6.30 1.27 -8.78
N LYS A 68 5.15 0.82 -8.29
CA LYS A 68 4.02 1.67 -7.89
C LYS A 68 3.77 1.50 -6.40
N ILE A 69 3.60 2.61 -5.70
CA ILE A 69 3.28 2.59 -4.26
C ILE A 69 1.97 3.34 -4.07
N LEU A 70 1.00 2.69 -3.43
CA LEU A 70 -0.22 3.32 -2.96
C LEU A 70 -0.05 3.64 -1.48
N LEU A 71 -0.03 4.94 -1.13
CA LEU A 71 0.37 5.44 0.20
C LEU A 71 -0.74 6.30 0.84
N PRO A 72 -1.02 6.17 2.15
CA PRO A 72 -2.01 7.02 2.80
C PRO A 72 -1.51 8.46 2.89
N MET A 73 -2.41 9.43 2.72
CA MET A 73 -2.10 10.84 2.97
C MET A 73 -1.62 11.11 4.39
N ALA A 74 -2.01 10.28 5.36
CA ALA A 74 -1.50 10.34 6.74
C ALA A 74 0.03 10.12 6.84
N SER A 75 0.65 9.46 5.86
CA SER A 75 2.10 9.25 5.78
C SER A 75 2.83 10.34 4.98
N ALA A 76 2.13 11.35 4.46
CA ALA A 76 2.76 12.40 3.67
C ALA A 76 3.78 13.22 4.49
N ALA A 77 3.56 13.38 5.80
CA ALA A 77 4.49 14.06 6.69
C ALA A 77 5.85 13.34 6.81
N ASP A 78 5.86 12.02 6.66
CA ASP A 78 7.06 11.20 6.81
C ASP A 78 7.87 11.11 5.49
N ILE A 79 7.39 11.68 4.38
CA ILE A 79 8.10 11.69 3.09
C ILE A 79 9.49 12.34 3.22
N GLY A 80 9.62 13.39 4.05
CA GLY A 80 10.90 14.05 4.28
C GLY A 80 11.97 13.14 4.89
N THR A 81 11.58 11.99 5.46
CA THR A 81 12.52 10.98 5.99
C THR A 81 13.06 10.04 4.92
N VAL A 82 12.46 10.03 3.72
CA VAL A 82 12.79 9.10 2.64
C VAL A 82 13.92 9.68 1.79
N PRO A 83 14.98 8.92 1.49
CA PRO A 83 16.02 9.35 0.55
C PRO A 83 15.44 9.72 -0.83
N PRO A 84 15.79 10.88 -1.41
CA PRO A 84 15.24 11.31 -2.70
C PRO A 84 15.47 10.32 -3.84
N GLU A 85 16.64 9.65 -3.82
CA GLU A 85 17.01 8.65 -4.81
C GLU A 85 16.11 7.42 -4.79
N LEU A 86 15.63 7.02 -3.60
CA LEU A 86 14.67 5.94 -3.42
C LEU A 86 13.28 6.39 -3.82
N PHE A 87 12.85 7.57 -3.36
CA PHE A 87 11.54 8.13 -3.68
C PHE A 87 11.33 8.23 -5.19
N ALA A 88 12.37 8.64 -5.93
CA ALA A 88 12.35 8.74 -7.38
C ALA A 88 12.25 7.40 -8.13
N LYS A 89 12.44 6.24 -7.47
CA LYS A 89 12.27 4.92 -8.09
C LYS A 89 10.81 4.51 -8.23
N PHE A 90 9.92 5.16 -7.49
CA PHE A 90 8.52 4.77 -7.40
C PHE A 90 7.59 5.79 -8.08
N GLN A 91 6.54 5.27 -8.72
CA GLN A 91 5.34 6.03 -8.98
C GLN A 91 4.44 5.96 -7.74
N ILE A 92 4.43 7.03 -6.94
CA ILE A 92 3.64 7.08 -5.71
C ILE A 92 2.29 7.72 -5.97
N SER A 93 1.23 7.05 -5.57
CA SER A 93 -0.15 7.57 -5.56
C SER A 93 -0.63 7.66 -4.12
N PHE A 94 -1.19 8.81 -3.75
CA PHE A 94 -1.73 9.00 -2.42
C PHE A 94 -3.21 8.65 -2.37
N TYR A 95 -3.68 8.14 -1.23
CA TYR A 95 -5.11 7.99 -0.98
C TYR A 95 -5.55 8.62 0.34
N GLN A 96 -6.81 9.07 0.38
CA GLN A 96 -7.40 9.72 1.57
C GLN A 96 -8.35 8.82 2.34
N ASN A 97 -9.08 7.96 1.63
CA ASN A 97 -10.07 7.05 2.20
C ASN A 97 -9.98 5.67 1.52
N VAL A 98 -10.71 4.71 2.07
CA VAL A 98 -10.65 3.30 1.63
C VAL A 98 -11.17 3.15 0.20
N GLU A 99 -12.21 3.89 -0.18
CA GLU A 99 -12.80 3.83 -1.52
C GLU A 99 -11.79 4.30 -2.58
N ASP A 100 -11.19 5.46 -2.38
CA ASP A 100 -10.15 6.02 -3.24
C ASP A 100 -8.95 5.07 -3.39
N ALA A 101 -8.56 4.39 -2.30
CA ALA A 101 -7.52 3.36 -2.36
C ALA A 101 -7.90 2.20 -3.28
N VAL A 102 -9.15 1.73 -3.24
CA VAL A 102 -9.64 0.66 -4.14
C VAL A 102 -9.64 1.13 -5.58
N PHE A 103 -10.20 2.31 -5.89
CA PHE A 103 -10.25 2.86 -7.24
C PHE A 103 -8.85 2.98 -7.85
N LYS A 104 -7.92 3.59 -7.12
CA LYS A 104 -6.52 3.73 -7.54
C LYS A 104 -5.83 2.39 -7.69
N ALA A 105 -6.03 1.44 -6.76
CA ALA A 105 -5.41 0.12 -6.85
C ALA A 105 -5.89 -0.68 -8.08
N LEU A 106 -7.15 -0.51 -8.48
CA LEU A 106 -7.74 -1.16 -9.65
C LEU A 106 -7.49 -0.42 -10.97
N GLY A 107 -6.82 0.73 -10.93
CA GLY A 107 -6.56 1.55 -12.12
C GLY A 107 -7.85 2.11 -12.75
N VAL A 108 -8.87 2.35 -11.91
CA VAL A 108 -10.12 2.99 -12.31
C VAL A 108 -10.04 4.40 -11.74
N GLU A 109 -9.74 5.38 -12.60
CA GLU A 109 -9.82 6.81 -12.27
C GLU A 109 -11.23 7.34 -12.54
#